data_AF-A0A841H442-F1
#
_entry.id   AF-A0A841H442-F1
#
_cell.length_a   1.000
_cell.length_b   1.000
_cell.length_c   1.000
_cell.angle_alpha   90.00
_cell.angle_beta   90.00
_cell.angle_gamma   90.00
#
_symmetry.space_group_name_H-M   'P 1'
#
loop_
_entity.id
_entity.type
_entity.pdbx_description
1 polymer ?
#
loop_
_entity_poly.entity_id
_entity_poly.type
_entity_poly.pdbx_seq_one_letter_code
_entity_poly.pdbx_strand_id
1 'polypeptide(L)'
;MSNSIRTGRGLGLLALVLAGACTDSSPLLPSPEGGTESMARVECTVDVRSSAMQCVTVEPAQARLGVTLNKIIGGQNRYIKLASSGTRYDPGTEILSTNVTVQNLLQSQMGTDGVTPEGIKVFFVSGPAVTSGTGTVSIENPAGTTTIYGPEQEYFLYNEVLDPYEISQSQEWRFNAPSSVSTFTFSVYVDAQLTNETNLFDAAWVGRVSNDWFVAENWSKNVVPGESSIVTVLADSAVRVPTLTRDSSIAALNVGPATTLDLNTHSLQIAGFVNAPGEIIGGRIIMTGSAAKLSGFVPSLNITGATALQGPVKTTGAVAVQGTLTVTDQTLTIRIP
;
A
#
# COMPACT_ATOMS: atom_id res chain seq x y z
N MET A 1 -18.36 61.04 72.49
CA MET A 1 -19.41 62.06 72.27
C MET A 1 -19.30 62.56 70.84
N SER A 2 -20.42 62.52 70.11
CA SER A 2 -20.80 63.30 68.91
C SER A 2 -19.88 63.35 67.68
N ASN A 3 -20.32 62.82 66.54
CA ASN A 3 -21.03 63.49 65.43
C ASN A 3 -20.06 63.64 64.23
N SER A 4 -20.41 63.63 62.94
CA SER A 4 -21.68 63.60 62.22
C SER A 4 -21.39 63.30 60.72
N ILE A 5 -22.26 62.45 60.16
CA ILE A 5 -22.87 62.42 58.82
C ILE A 5 -22.65 63.65 57.89
N ARG A 6 -22.37 63.41 56.59
CA ARG A 6 -23.11 63.85 55.35
C ARG A 6 -22.28 63.63 54.07
N THR A 7 -22.67 62.67 53.20
CA THR A 7 -23.37 62.81 51.90
C THR A 7 -22.75 63.72 50.84
N GLY A 8 -22.46 63.14 49.66
CA GLY A 8 -22.29 63.87 48.41
C GLY A 8 -22.01 62.95 47.20
N ARG A 9 -23.02 62.74 46.35
CA ARG A 9 -22.96 62.06 45.04
C ARG A 9 -22.08 62.83 44.05
N GLY A 10 -21.45 62.13 43.10
CA GLY A 10 -20.92 62.74 41.88
C GLY A 10 -20.18 61.75 40.97
N LEU A 11 -20.81 61.45 39.84
CA LEU A 11 -20.30 60.65 38.71
C LEU A 11 -18.97 61.19 38.15
N GLY A 12 -18.19 60.29 37.51
CA GLY A 12 -17.64 60.60 36.19
C GLY A 12 -16.13 60.43 35.98
N LEU A 13 -15.77 59.23 35.52
CA LEU A 13 -14.83 58.90 34.44
C LEU A 13 -13.42 59.54 34.33
N LEU A 14 -12.47 58.61 34.18
CA LEU A 14 -11.30 58.60 33.29
C LEU A 14 -10.04 59.41 33.67
N ALA A 15 -8.96 58.68 33.98
CA ALA A 15 -7.62 59.03 33.51
C ALA A 15 -6.75 57.77 33.43
N LEU A 16 -6.44 57.41 32.19
CA LEU A 16 -5.49 56.40 31.74
C LEU A 16 -4.07 56.81 32.20
N VAL A 17 -3.34 55.93 32.88
CA VAL A 17 -1.89 56.06 33.08
C VAL A 17 -1.20 54.88 32.42
N LEU A 18 -0.40 55.20 31.40
CA LEU A 18 0.49 54.31 30.68
C LEU A 18 1.62 53.84 31.61
N ALA A 19 1.67 52.54 31.90
CA ALA A 19 2.88 51.87 32.32
C ALA A 19 3.39 51.06 31.12
N GLY A 20 4.50 51.53 30.54
CA GLY A 20 5.23 50.80 29.51
C GLY A 20 5.86 49.54 30.11
N ALA A 21 5.33 48.39 29.75
CA ALA A 21 6.03 47.12 29.86
C ALA A 21 6.57 46.78 28.47
N CYS A 22 7.90 46.71 28.35
CA CYS A 22 8.56 46.13 27.19
C CYS A 22 8.14 44.66 27.10
N THR A 23 7.20 44.33 26.22
CA THR A 23 7.06 42.95 25.74
C THR A 23 8.16 42.76 24.71
N ASP A 24 9.22 42.10 25.13
CA ASP A 24 10.25 41.58 24.25
C ASP A 24 9.59 40.51 23.36
N SER A 25 8.97 40.96 22.28
CA SER A 25 8.47 40.07 21.24
C SER A 25 9.68 39.67 20.42
N SER A 26 10.41 38.65 20.88
CA SER A 26 11.31 37.90 20.02
C SER A 26 10.50 37.54 18.77
N PRO A 27 10.91 37.96 17.56
CA PRO A 27 10.26 37.46 16.36
C PRO A 27 10.39 35.94 16.41
N LEU A 28 9.25 35.25 16.47
CA LEU A 28 9.20 33.83 16.21
C LEU A 28 9.84 33.65 14.84
N LEU A 29 11.07 33.13 14.81
CA LEU A 29 11.63 32.57 13.60
C LEU A 29 10.55 31.63 13.06
N PRO A 30 10.21 31.70 11.76
CA PRO A 30 9.38 30.65 11.18
C PRO A 30 10.03 29.33 11.56
N SER A 31 9.25 28.47 12.23
CA SER A 31 9.65 27.09 12.47
C SER A 31 10.22 26.59 11.15
N PRO A 32 11.40 25.94 11.12
CA PRO A 32 11.84 25.32 9.90
C PRO A 32 10.70 24.41 9.48
N GLU A 33 10.02 24.77 8.39
CA GLU A 33 9.18 23.86 7.64
C GLU A 33 10.13 22.80 7.11
N GLY A 34 10.52 21.89 8.00
CA GLY A 34 10.85 20.53 7.62
C GLY A 34 9.55 19.99 7.08
N GLY A 35 9.31 20.26 5.79
CA GLY A 35 8.36 19.53 5.00
C GLY A 35 8.75 18.07 5.16
N THR A 36 8.06 17.38 6.06
CA THR A 36 8.11 15.94 6.13
C THR A 36 7.47 15.52 4.83
N GLU A 37 8.30 15.28 3.81
CA GLU A 37 7.85 14.70 2.55
C GLU A 37 7.15 13.40 2.92
N SER A 38 5.83 13.45 2.89
CA SER A 38 5.01 12.43 3.48
C SER A 38 4.80 11.37 2.40
N MET A 39 5.53 10.27 2.49
CA MET A 39 5.45 9.16 1.53
C MET A 39 4.31 8.22 1.92
N ALA A 40 3.60 7.67 0.93
CA ALA A 40 2.60 6.63 1.16
C ALA A 40 3.22 5.45 1.91
N ARG A 41 2.83 5.20 3.17
CA ARG A 41 3.39 4.11 4.00
C ARG A 41 2.52 2.87 3.96
N VAL A 42 3.11 1.72 4.30
CA VAL A 42 2.34 0.50 4.53
C VAL A 42 2.06 0.38 6.02
N GLU A 43 0.80 0.50 6.39
CA GLU A 43 0.34 0.33 7.77
C GLU A 43 -0.28 -1.06 7.91
N CYS A 44 0.18 -1.82 8.91
CA CYS A 44 -0.30 -3.15 9.18
C CYS A 44 -1.00 -3.18 10.53
N THR A 45 -2.18 -3.80 10.56
CA THR A 45 -2.94 -4.12 11.77
C THR A 45 -2.86 -5.62 12.01
N VAL A 46 -2.53 -5.99 13.24
CA VAL A 46 -2.47 -7.38 13.70
C VAL A 46 -3.51 -7.59 14.78
N ASP A 47 -4.36 -8.59 14.60
CA ASP A 47 -5.28 -9.09 15.61
C ASP A 47 -4.74 -10.42 16.15
N VAL A 48 -4.33 -10.40 17.41
CA VAL A 48 -3.64 -11.52 18.07
C VAL A 48 -4.59 -12.71 18.24
N ARG A 49 -5.85 -12.45 18.58
CA ARG A 49 -6.86 -13.48 18.91
C ARG A 49 -7.33 -14.23 17.68
N SER A 50 -7.61 -13.50 16.60
CA SER A 50 -7.99 -14.09 15.32
C SER A 50 -6.79 -14.57 14.51
N SER A 51 -5.56 -14.32 14.99
CA SER A 51 -4.31 -14.64 14.29
C SER A 51 -4.36 -14.12 12.85
N ALA A 52 -4.64 -12.82 12.70
CA ALA A 52 -4.78 -12.18 11.41
C ALA A 52 -3.88 -10.95 11.32
N MET A 53 -3.24 -10.78 10.17
CA MET A 53 -2.49 -9.57 9.83
C MET A 53 -3.02 -9.03 8.49
N GLN A 54 -3.25 -7.72 8.45
CA GLN A 54 -3.70 -7.01 7.24
C GLN A 54 -2.91 -5.72 7.09
N CYS A 55 -2.44 -5.46 5.87
CA CYS A 55 -1.68 -4.26 5.55
C CYS A 55 -2.39 -3.43 4.49
N VAL A 56 -2.44 -2.13 4.70
CA VAL A 56 -3.08 -1.14 3.82
C VAL A 56 -2.12 0.00 3.50
N THR A 57 -2.40 0.74 2.44
CA THR A 57 -1.70 2.00 2.19
C THR A 57 -2.33 3.09 3.04
N VAL A 58 -1.49 3.87 3.70
CA VAL A 58 -1.90 5.15 4.28
C VAL A 58 -1.19 6.26 3.50
N GLU A 59 -1.95 6.92 2.61
CA GLU A 59 -1.48 8.09 1.88
C GLU A 59 -1.73 9.36 2.72
N PRO A 60 -0.71 10.19 2.95
CA PRO A 60 -0.90 11.51 3.54
C PRO A 60 -1.56 12.46 2.52
N ALA A 61 -2.33 13.43 3.00
CA ALA A 61 -3.16 14.33 2.18
C ALA A 61 -2.40 15.15 1.10
N GLN A 62 -1.07 15.14 1.11
CA GLN A 62 -0.18 15.84 0.16
C GLN A 62 0.98 14.95 -0.34
N ALA A 63 0.82 13.62 -0.34
CA ALA A 63 1.91 12.71 -0.74
C ALA A 63 2.44 13.03 -2.15
N ARG A 64 3.76 13.23 -2.27
CA ARG A 64 4.47 12.96 -3.52
C ARG A 64 4.70 11.46 -3.66
N LEU A 65 5.01 11.03 -4.88
CA LEU A 65 5.28 9.64 -5.31
C LEU A 65 5.78 8.74 -4.17
N GLY A 66 5.17 7.57 -3.97
CA GLY A 66 5.57 6.60 -2.93
C GLY A 66 6.92 5.92 -3.15
N VAL A 67 7.76 6.50 -4.02
CA VAL A 67 9.14 6.14 -4.31
C VAL A 67 9.92 7.45 -4.30
N THR A 68 10.85 7.58 -3.35
CA THR A 68 11.83 8.68 -3.42
C THR A 68 13.03 8.23 -4.23
N LEU A 69 13.75 9.18 -4.83
CA LEU A 69 15.01 8.98 -5.58
C LEU A 69 16.15 8.37 -4.72
N ASN A 70 15.84 7.94 -3.48
CA ASN A 70 16.77 7.42 -2.48
C ASN A 70 16.30 6.07 -1.90
N LYS A 71 15.88 5.12 -2.74
CA LYS A 71 15.67 3.69 -2.37
C LYS A 71 14.47 3.36 -1.46
N ILE A 72 13.80 4.35 -0.88
CA ILE A 72 12.64 4.12 -0.01
C ILE A 72 11.37 4.00 -0.84
N ILE A 73 10.63 2.91 -0.63
CA ILE A 73 9.43 2.56 -1.34
C ILE A 73 8.33 2.25 -0.33
N GLY A 74 7.16 2.84 -0.52
CA GLY A 74 5.95 2.50 0.21
C GLY A 74 4.77 2.28 -0.73
N GLY A 75 3.53 2.45 -0.27
CA GLY A 75 2.34 2.28 -1.10
C GLY A 75 2.00 0.82 -1.41
N GLN A 76 1.33 0.19 -0.45
CA GLN A 76 0.71 -1.13 -0.57
C GLN A 76 -0.22 -1.21 -1.81
N ASN A 77 -0.07 -2.27 -2.60
CA ASN A 77 -0.79 -2.52 -3.85
C ASN A 77 -0.56 -1.50 -4.98
N ARG A 78 0.38 -0.57 -4.80
CA ARG A 78 0.73 0.45 -5.81
C ARG A 78 2.15 0.26 -6.35
N TYR A 79 3.13 0.17 -5.45
CA TYR A 79 4.55 0.01 -5.80
C TYR A 79 5.11 -1.30 -5.24
N ILE A 80 4.64 -1.68 -4.05
CA ILE A 80 4.94 -2.94 -3.40
C ILE A 80 3.66 -3.56 -2.87
N LYS A 81 3.70 -4.86 -2.60
CA LYS A 81 2.68 -5.54 -1.81
C LYS A 81 3.33 -6.44 -0.77
N LEU A 82 3.04 -6.16 0.49
CA LEU A 82 3.30 -7.07 1.59
C LEU A 82 2.10 -7.98 1.78
N ALA A 83 2.31 -9.29 1.70
CA ALA A 83 1.27 -10.27 1.94
C ALA A 83 1.66 -11.15 3.11
N SER A 84 0.74 -11.35 4.05
CA SER A 84 0.90 -12.27 5.17
C SER A 84 0.11 -13.56 4.96
N SER A 85 0.67 -14.67 5.43
CA SER A 85 0.02 -15.99 5.47
C SER A 85 0.47 -16.78 6.69
N GLY A 86 -0.26 -17.86 7.01
CA GLY A 86 0.13 -18.78 8.09
C GLY A 86 0.25 -18.11 9.47
N THR A 87 -0.45 -16.99 9.69
CA THR A 87 -0.40 -16.25 10.95
C THR A 87 -0.93 -17.12 12.09
N ARG A 88 -0.17 -17.22 13.17
CA ARG A 88 -0.49 -18.04 14.34
C ARG A 88 0.04 -17.41 15.63
N TYR A 89 -0.71 -17.57 16.71
CA TYR A 89 -0.33 -17.15 18.05
C TYR A 89 -0.13 -18.37 18.97
N ASP A 90 1.00 -18.40 19.68
CA ASP A 90 1.27 -19.39 20.72
C ASP A 90 1.15 -18.73 22.10
N PRO A 91 0.10 -19.04 22.90
CA PRO A 91 -0.09 -18.44 24.22
C PRO A 91 0.91 -18.94 25.27
N GLY A 92 1.62 -20.03 25.02
CA GLY A 92 2.64 -20.56 25.95
C GLY A 92 3.96 -19.79 25.87
N THR A 93 4.31 -19.31 24.67
CA THR A 93 5.51 -18.51 24.41
C THR A 93 5.22 -17.02 24.21
N GLU A 94 3.94 -16.65 24.12
CA GLU A 94 3.46 -15.31 23.79
C GLU A 94 4.02 -14.78 22.45
N ILE A 95 4.30 -15.70 21.51
CA ILE A 95 4.80 -15.37 20.18
C ILE A 95 3.67 -15.39 19.15
N LEU A 96 3.48 -14.27 18.47
CA LEU A 96 2.75 -14.22 17.20
C LEU A 96 3.74 -14.36 16.06
N SER A 97 3.49 -15.29 15.15
CA SER A 97 4.32 -15.52 13.97
C SER A 97 3.48 -15.45 12.70
N THR A 98 4.07 -14.93 11.63
CA THR A 98 3.42 -14.85 10.32
C THR A 98 4.45 -14.92 9.21
N ASN A 99 4.12 -15.61 8.13
CA ASN A 99 4.91 -15.62 6.92
C ASN A 99 4.60 -14.36 6.12
N VAL A 100 5.62 -13.61 5.70
CA VAL A 100 5.46 -12.37 4.95
C VAL A 100 6.28 -12.44 3.67
N THR A 101 5.64 -12.13 2.54
CA THR A 101 6.30 -11.94 1.25
C THR A 101 6.25 -10.49 0.81
N VAL A 102 7.24 -10.09 0.01
CA VAL A 102 7.29 -8.82 -0.72
C VAL A 102 7.03 -9.11 -2.18
N GLN A 103 6.13 -8.36 -2.80
CA GLN A 103 5.94 -8.37 -4.24
C GLN A 103 6.36 -7.02 -4.81
N ASN A 104 7.19 -7.07 -5.84
CA ASN A 104 7.58 -5.91 -6.62
C ASN A 104 6.45 -5.56 -7.59
N LEU A 105 5.75 -4.43 -7.45
CA LEU A 105 4.71 -4.02 -8.42
C LEU A 105 5.20 -3.03 -9.46
N LEU A 106 6.52 -2.85 -9.55
CA LEU A 106 7.19 -1.94 -10.47
C LEU A 106 7.64 -2.68 -11.73
N GLN A 107 7.92 -1.89 -12.76
CA GLN A 107 8.61 -2.34 -13.99
C GLN A 107 10.14 -2.34 -13.90
N SER A 108 10.68 -2.00 -12.73
CA SER A 108 12.11 -2.09 -12.44
C SER A 108 12.40 -3.35 -11.66
N GLN A 109 13.58 -3.95 -11.85
CA GLN A 109 14.08 -4.92 -10.87
C GLN A 109 14.25 -4.22 -9.52
N MET A 110 14.03 -4.96 -8.44
CA MET A 110 14.10 -4.48 -7.07
C MET A 110 15.12 -5.29 -6.27
N GLY A 111 15.95 -4.62 -5.50
CA GLY A 111 17.01 -5.23 -4.69
C GLY A 111 18.37 -5.34 -5.39
N THR A 112 18.59 -4.59 -6.49
CA THR A 112 19.88 -4.54 -7.21
C THR A 112 20.07 -3.19 -7.91
N ASP A 113 21.32 -2.78 -8.07
CA ASP A 113 21.73 -1.63 -8.92
C ASP A 113 21.91 -2.03 -10.41
N GLY A 114 21.60 -3.29 -10.74
CA GLY A 114 21.79 -3.89 -12.06
C GLY A 114 23.08 -4.69 -12.19
N VAL A 115 23.96 -4.62 -11.18
CA VAL A 115 25.23 -5.34 -11.12
C VAL A 115 25.34 -6.14 -9.81
N THR A 116 25.00 -5.52 -8.69
CA THR A 116 25.19 -6.03 -7.34
C THR A 116 23.84 -6.28 -6.67
N PRO A 117 23.51 -7.54 -6.34
CA PRO A 117 22.38 -7.84 -5.47
C PRO A 117 22.59 -7.24 -4.07
N GLU A 118 21.71 -6.35 -3.65
CA GLU A 118 21.69 -5.76 -2.29
C GLU A 118 20.53 -6.30 -1.43
N GLY A 119 19.56 -6.94 -2.08
CA GLY A 119 18.35 -7.42 -1.42
C GLY A 119 17.37 -6.29 -1.08
N ILE A 120 16.33 -6.66 -0.35
CA ILE A 120 15.20 -5.80 -0.03
C ILE A 120 15.02 -5.79 1.49
N LYS A 121 15.04 -4.62 2.10
CA LYS A 121 14.85 -4.45 3.54
C LYS A 121 13.47 -3.89 3.83
N VAL A 122 12.65 -4.62 4.58
CA VAL A 122 11.38 -4.08 5.09
C VAL A 122 11.65 -3.58 6.50
N PHE A 123 11.67 -2.27 6.70
CA PHE A 123 12.05 -1.64 7.96
C PHE A 123 10.89 -0.93 8.63
N PHE A 124 10.87 -0.96 9.97
CA PHE A 124 9.80 -0.40 10.78
C PHE A 124 10.05 1.10 11.01
N VAL A 125 9.07 1.93 10.64
CA VAL A 125 9.13 3.38 10.88
C VAL A 125 8.33 3.81 12.09
N SER A 126 7.40 2.98 12.55
CA SER A 126 6.65 3.20 13.78
C SER A 126 6.04 1.90 14.30
N GLY A 127 5.87 1.81 15.62
CA GLY A 127 5.35 0.61 16.27
C GLY A 127 6.37 -0.55 16.27
N PRO A 128 5.98 -1.75 16.73
CA PRO A 128 4.62 -2.16 17.11
C PRO A 128 4.02 -1.37 18.28
N ALA A 129 2.79 -0.86 18.12
CA ALA A 129 2.06 -0.10 19.13
C ALA A 129 0.71 -0.78 19.43
N VAL A 130 0.45 -1.09 20.70
CA VAL A 130 -0.81 -1.70 21.13
C VAL A 130 -1.97 -0.72 20.94
N THR A 131 -3.00 -1.14 20.22
CA THR A 131 -4.23 -0.35 19.97
C THR A 131 -5.42 -0.84 20.78
N SER A 132 -5.38 -2.09 21.26
CA SER A 132 -6.37 -2.66 22.17
C SER A 132 -5.75 -3.73 23.06
N GLY A 133 -6.17 -3.78 24.33
CA GLY A 133 -5.55 -4.58 25.38
C GLY A 133 -4.48 -3.82 26.16
N THR A 134 -3.60 -4.55 26.84
CA THR A 134 -2.50 -3.98 27.63
C THR A 134 -1.20 -4.74 27.39
N GLY A 135 -0.07 -4.07 27.60
CA GLY A 135 1.26 -4.65 27.41
C GLY A 135 2.08 -3.88 26.38
N THR A 136 3.22 -4.45 26.02
CA THR A 136 4.13 -3.94 24.98
C THR A 136 4.39 -5.05 23.97
N VAL A 137 4.50 -4.68 22.70
CA VAL A 137 4.84 -5.63 21.63
C VAL A 137 6.22 -5.27 21.09
N SER A 138 7.08 -6.27 20.89
CA SER A 138 8.40 -6.09 20.28
C SER A 138 8.62 -7.08 19.13
N ILE A 139 9.54 -6.75 18.24
CA ILE A 139 9.96 -7.65 17.16
C ILE A 139 10.98 -8.63 17.75
N GLU A 140 10.77 -9.92 17.53
CA GLU A 140 11.58 -10.97 18.18
C GLU A 140 12.77 -11.41 17.32
N ASN A 141 12.63 -11.37 15.99
CA ASN A 141 13.62 -11.92 15.06
C ASN A 141 13.99 -10.98 13.91
N PRO A 142 14.29 -9.68 14.16
CA PRO A 142 14.75 -8.81 13.09
C PRO A 142 16.06 -9.33 12.49
N ALA A 143 16.28 -9.08 11.21
CA ALA A 143 17.55 -9.40 10.56
C ALA A 143 18.67 -8.46 11.01
N GLY A 144 18.32 -7.25 11.45
CA GLY A 144 19.24 -6.25 11.97
C GLY A 144 18.55 -4.91 12.20
N THR A 145 19.34 -3.86 12.43
CA THR A 145 18.88 -2.48 12.54
C THR A 145 19.50 -1.59 11.46
N THR A 146 18.82 -0.51 11.09
CA THR A 146 19.27 0.47 10.08
C THR A 146 18.98 1.90 10.53
N THR A 147 19.50 2.89 9.79
CA THR A 147 19.38 4.32 10.13
C THR A 147 18.83 5.16 8.97
N ILE A 148 17.79 4.65 8.30
CA ILE A 148 17.29 5.22 7.03
C ILE A 148 16.36 6.41 7.28
N TYR A 149 15.34 6.20 8.11
CA TYR A 149 14.30 7.19 8.43
C TYR A 149 14.40 7.68 9.88
N GLY A 150 15.05 6.89 10.74
CA GLY A 150 15.33 7.21 12.14
C GLY A 150 16.46 6.32 12.67
N PRO A 151 16.93 6.54 13.90
CA PRO A 151 17.95 5.70 14.51
C PRO A 151 17.42 4.28 14.77
N GLU A 152 18.31 3.27 14.65
CA GLU A 152 18.12 1.89 15.11
C GLU A 152 16.81 1.20 14.68
N GLN A 153 16.38 1.42 13.44
CA GLN A 153 15.16 0.83 12.90
C GLN A 153 15.35 -0.64 12.58
N GLU A 154 14.60 -1.51 13.24
CA GLU A 154 14.59 -2.94 12.97
C GLU A 154 14.08 -3.23 11.55
N TYR A 155 14.63 -4.25 10.90
CA TYR A 155 14.21 -4.66 9.56
C TYR A 155 14.25 -6.17 9.34
N PHE A 156 13.45 -6.65 8.39
CA PHE A 156 13.56 -7.98 7.81
C PHE A 156 14.23 -7.90 6.43
N LEU A 157 15.17 -8.82 6.17
CA LEU A 157 15.92 -8.89 4.90
C LEU A 157 15.35 -9.98 3.99
N TYR A 158 15.01 -9.59 2.77
CA TYR A 158 14.73 -10.49 1.66
C TYR A 158 15.95 -10.48 0.74
N ASN A 159 16.80 -11.49 0.88
CA ASN A 159 18.11 -11.55 0.21
C ASN A 159 17.98 -12.09 -1.22
N GLU A 160 17.21 -11.39 -2.04
CA GLU A 160 16.94 -11.73 -3.43
C GLU A 160 16.73 -10.47 -4.27
N VAL A 161 16.84 -10.65 -5.58
CA VAL A 161 16.44 -9.65 -6.57
C VAL A 161 15.07 -10.04 -7.07
N LEU A 162 14.11 -9.11 -7.03
CA LEU A 162 12.78 -9.33 -7.59
C LEU A 162 12.69 -8.69 -8.96
N ASP A 163 12.47 -9.52 -9.97
CA ASP A 163 12.03 -9.05 -11.27
C ASP A 163 10.68 -8.32 -11.15
N PRO A 164 10.31 -7.52 -12.17
CA PRO A 164 8.98 -6.92 -12.21
C PRO A 164 7.88 -7.95 -11.89
N TYR A 165 7.06 -7.66 -10.87
CA TYR A 165 5.92 -8.48 -10.45
C TYR A 165 6.24 -9.83 -9.83
N GLU A 166 7.52 -10.08 -9.58
CA GLU A 166 7.97 -11.22 -8.83
C GLU A 166 7.60 -11.08 -7.34
N ILE A 167 7.37 -12.24 -6.71
CA ILE A 167 7.13 -12.36 -5.29
C ILE A 167 8.36 -13.00 -4.68
N SER A 168 8.82 -12.41 -3.59
CA SER A 168 9.90 -12.89 -2.76
C SER A 168 9.64 -14.28 -2.19
N GLN A 169 10.70 -14.94 -1.76
CA GLN A 169 10.57 -16.01 -0.78
C GLN A 169 9.91 -15.48 0.50
N SER A 170 9.19 -16.37 1.18
CA SER A 170 8.53 -16.03 2.44
C SER A 170 9.55 -15.89 3.56
N GLN A 171 9.45 -14.82 4.35
CA GLN A 171 10.17 -14.66 5.61
C GLN A 171 9.21 -14.77 6.79
N GLU A 172 9.59 -15.51 7.83
CA GLU A 172 8.79 -15.59 9.05
C GLU A 172 9.09 -14.40 9.95
N TRP A 173 8.07 -13.58 10.20
CA TRP A 173 8.13 -12.48 11.16
C TRP A 173 7.57 -12.94 12.49
N ARG A 174 8.27 -12.65 13.59
CA ARG A 174 7.86 -13.00 14.95
C ARG A 174 7.78 -11.75 15.81
N PHE A 175 6.71 -11.69 16.59
CA PHE A 175 6.45 -10.64 17.55
C PHE A 175 6.26 -11.25 18.93
N ASN A 176 6.94 -10.69 19.93
CA ASN A 176 6.59 -10.93 21.32
C ASN A 176 5.35 -10.10 21.65
N ALA A 177 4.22 -10.76 21.84
CA ALA A 177 2.92 -10.14 22.07
C ALA A 177 2.25 -10.80 23.28
N PRO A 178 2.29 -10.16 24.46
CA PRO A 178 1.66 -10.69 25.66
C PRO A 178 0.19 -11.02 25.43
N SER A 179 -0.30 -12.05 26.12
CA SER A 179 -1.69 -12.53 25.99
C SER A 179 -2.76 -11.48 26.35
N SER A 180 -2.37 -10.42 27.05
CA SER A 180 -3.21 -9.25 27.34
C SER A 180 -3.37 -8.28 26.15
N VAL A 181 -2.54 -8.38 25.11
CA VAL A 181 -2.65 -7.61 23.87
C VAL A 181 -3.71 -8.24 22.98
N SER A 182 -4.67 -7.44 22.51
CA SER A 182 -5.70 -7.91 21.58
C SER A 182 -5.37 -7.49 20.14
N THR A 183 -5.00 -6.23 19.94
CA THR A 183 -4.61 -5.70 18.63
C THR A 183 -3.43 -4.75 18.76
N PHE A 184 -2.58 -4.72 17.75
CA PHE A 184 -1.50 -3.74 17.62
C PHE A 184 -1.31 -3.33 16.16
N THR A 185 -0.68 -2.18 15.96
CA THR A 185 -0.39 -1.62 14.63
C THR A 185 1.08 -1.26 14.50
N PHE A 186 1.60 -1.33 13.28
CA PHE A 186 2.91 -0.81 12.94
C PHE A 186 2.90 -0.27 11.52
N SER A 187 3.90 0.54 11.17
CA SER A 187 4.11 1.00 9.81
C SER A 187 5.52 0.65 9.34
N VAL A 188 5.61 0.30 8.06
CA VAL A 188 6.87 -0.05 7.40
C VAL A 188 7.05 0.71 6.09
N TYR A 189 8.31 0.83 5.69
CA TYR A 189 8.72 1.08 4.32
C TYR A 189 9.65 -0.04 3.84
N VAL A 190 9.90 -0.06 2.54
CA VAL A 190 10.87 -0.91 1.89
C VAL A 190 12.06 -0.06 1.47
N ASP A 191 13.27 -0.49 1.83
CA ASP A 191 14.53 0.01 1.28
C ASP A 191 15.05 -1.02 0.28
N ALA A 192 15.08 -0.62 -0.99
CA ALA A 192 15.58 -1.46 -2.07
C ALA A 192 16.09 -0.61 -3.23
N GLN A 193 17.20 -1.06 -3.84
CA GLN A 193 17.67 -0.47 -5.10
C GLN A 193 16.74 -0.83 -6.25
N LEU A 194 16.59 0.10 -7.20
CA LEU A 194 15.86 -0.11 -8.43
C LEU A 194 16.82 0.09 -9.62
N THR A 195 16.77 -0.81 -10.59
CA THR A 195 17.52 -0.65 -11.85
C THR A 195 17.03 0.51 -12.71
N ASN A 196 15.78 0.94 -12.53
CA ASN A 196 15.21 2.11 -13.19
C ASN A 196 14.20 2.85 -12.30
N GLU A 197 14.55 4.07 -11.89
CA GLU A 197 13.71 4.90 -11.04
C GLU A 197 12.80 5.86 -11.81
N THR A 198 12.99 6.00 -13.13
CA THR A 198 12.30 7.02 -13.94
C THR A 198 11.08 6.50 -14.69
N ASN A 199 11.02 5.19 -14.97
CA ASN A 199 9.91 4.54 -15.66
C ASN A 199 9.37 3.37 -14.84
N LEU A 200 8.76 3.72 -13.71
CA LEU A 200 8.24 2.75 -12.73
C LEU A 200 7.06 1.91 -13.25
N PHE A 201 6.37 2.39 -14.28
CA PHE A 201 5.25 1.72 -14.92
C PHE A 201 5.40 1.72 -16.44
N ASP A 202 4.93 0.66 -17.10
CA ASP A 202 4.95 0.60 -18.55
C ASP A 202 3.79 1.36 -19.18
N ALA A 203 2.56 0.95 -18.89
CA ALA A 203 1.38 1.68 -19.33
C ALA A 203 0.47 1.97 -18.12
N ALA A 204 0.52 3.21 -17.64
CA ALA A 204 -0.36 3.67 -16.58
C ALA A 204 -1.55 4.43 -17.17
N TRP A 205 -2.77 4.09 -16.74
CA TRP A 205 -3.97 4.82 -17.13
C TRP A 205 -3.97 6.20 -16.47
N VAL A 206 -4.08 7.26 -17.28
CA VAL A 206 -4.15 8.66 -16.85
C VAL A 206 -5.48 9.33 -17.20
N GLY A 207 -6.30 8.73 -18.07
CA GLY A 207 -7.68 9.16 -18.34
C GLY A 207 -7.84 10.62 -18.77
N ARG A 208 -6.86 11.20 -19.48
CA ARG A 208 -6.81 12.64 -19.79
C ARG A 208 -7.94 13.09 -20.73
N VAL A 209 -8.32 12.26 -21.70
CA VAL A 209 -9.16 12.66 -22.84
C VAL A 209 -10.53 12.00 -22.82
N SER A 210 -10.62 10.71 -22.49
CA SER A 210 -11.86 9.92 -22.48
C SER A 210 -11.75 8.72 -21.54
N ASN A 211 -12.83 7.93 -21.44
CA ASN A 211 -12.82 6.62 -20.81
C ASN A 211 -12.38 5.48 -21.77
N ASP A 212 -12.15 5.78 -23.05
CA ASP A 212 -11.85 4.75 -24.05
C ASP A 212 -10.42 4.22 -23.89
N TRP A 213 -10.29 2.93 -23.60
CA TRP A 213 -9.03 2.19 -23.49
C TRP A 213 -8.13 2.38 -24.71
N PHE A 214 -8.72 2.55 -25.90
CA PHE A 214 -8.00 2.58 -27.17
C PHE A 214 -7.62 3.98 -27.65
N VAL A 215 -7.75 4.99 -26.79
CA VAL A 215 -7.23 6.36 -27.02
C VAL A 215 -5.86 6.49 -26.37
N ALA A 216 -4.83 6.78 -27.17
CA ALA A 216 -3.44 6.79 -26.74
C ALA A 216 -3.17 7.84 -25.66
N GLU A 217 -3.82 8.99 -25.74
CA GLU A 217 -3.68 10.13 -24.82
C GLU A 217 -4.21 9.84 -23.41
N ASN A 218 -4.96 8.74 -23.23
CA ASN A 218 -5.36 8.27 -21.92
C ASN A 218 -4.27 7.45 -21.21
N TRP A 219 -3.13 7.20 -21.84
CA TRP A 219 -2.02 6.42 -21.29
C TRP A 219 -0.78 7.28 -21.04
N SER A 220 -0.03 6.95 -19.99
CA SER A 220 1.15 7.71 -19.53
C SER A 220 2.23 7.92 -20.60
N LYS A 221 2.37 6.97 -21.54
CA LYS A 221 3.34 7.04 -22.65
C LYS A 221 2.74 7.53 -23.96
N ASN A 222 1.47 7.97 -23.96
CA ASN A 222 0.73 8.34 -25.16
C ASN A 222 0.70 7.22 -26.22
N VAL A 223 0.56 5.97 -25.76
CA VAL A 223 0.52 4.75 -26.59
C VAL A 223 -0.48 3.78 -25.98
N VAL A 224 -1.32 3.18 -26.81
CA VAL A 224 -2.30 2.16 -26.37
C VAL A 224 -1.56 0.86 -26.01
N PRO A 225 -1.84 0.26 -24.83
CA PRO A 225 -1.23 -1.01 -24.43
C PRO A 225 -1.54 -2.15 -25.41
N GLY A 226 -0.55 -3.01 -25.62
CA GLY A 226 -0.68 -4.24 -26.42
C GLY A 226 -0.19 -5.48 -25.67
N GLU A 227 0.05 -6.57 -26.40
CA GLU A 227 0.31 -7.90 -25.82
C GLU A 227 1.55 -7.99 -24.92
N SER A 228 2.54 -7.13 -25.14
CA SER A 228 3.74 -7.05 -24.29
C SER A 228 3.58 -6.07 -23.13
N SER A 229 2.49 -5.32 -23.08
CA SER A 229 2.34 -4.21 -22.14
C SER A 229 1.94 -4.68 -20.76
N ILE A 230 2.53 -4.05 -19.74
CA ILE A 230 2.08 -4.20 -18.36
C ILE A 230 1.26 -2.97 -17.96
N VAL A 231 -0.02 -3.22 -17.71
CA VAL A 231 -1.00 -2.18 -17.48
C VAL A 231 -1.20 -1.94 -15.99
N THR A 232 -1.22 -0.66 -15.61
CA THR A 232 -1.53 -0.22 -14.25
C THR A 232 -2.68 0.79 -14.26
N VAL A 233 -3.72 0.53 -13.47
CA VAL A 233 -4.84 1.45 -13.19
C VAL A 233 -4.76 1.82 -11.71
N LEU A 234 -4.52 3.09 -11.39
CA LEU A 234 -4.29 3.57 -10.02
C LEU A 234 -5.43 4.48 -9.53
N ALA A 235 -5.56 4.65 -8.20
CA ALA A 235 -6.66 5.39 -7.56
C ALA A 235 -6.76 6.87 -8.00
N ASP A 236 -5.64 7.47 -8.38
CA ASP A 236 -5.58 8.82 -8.94
C ASP A 236 -6.19 8.94 -10.35
N SER A 237 -6.51 7.83 -11.00
CA SER A 237 -7.16 7.79 -12.31
C SER A 237 -8.70 7.89 -12.28
N ALA A 238 -9.28 8.11 -11.09
CA ALA A 238 -10.73 8.12 -10.82
C ALA A 238 -11.56 9.16 -11.61
N VAL A 239 -10.95 10.07 -12.39
CA VAL A 239 -11.71 11.01 -13.22
C VAL A 239 -12.45 10.28 -14.35
N ARG A 240 -11.85 9.24 -14.93
CA ARG A 240 -12.44 8.46 -16.02
C ARG A 240 -12.06 7.00 -15.89
N VAL A 241 -13.06 6.16 -15.65
CA VAL A 241 -12.90 4.69 -15.55
C VAL A 241 -12.47 4.14 -16.92
N PRO A 242 -11.32 3.46 -17.04
CA PRO A 242 -10.93 2.84 -18.31
C PRO A 242 -11.99 1.84 -18.75
N THR A 243 -12.42 1.95 -20.01
CA THR A 243 -13.51 1.18 -20.60
C THR A 243 -13.06 0.57 -21.92
N LEU A 244 -13.16 -0.75 -22.07
CA LEU A 244 -12.90 -1.41 -23.37
C LEU A 244 -14.03 -1.11 -24.36
N THR A 245 -13.67 -0.87 -25.63
CA THR A 245 -14.61 -0.76 -26.75
C THR A 245 -14.48 -1.90 -27.76
N ARG A 246 -13.53 -2.81 -27.51
CA ARG A 246 -13.27 -4.07 -28.23
C ARG A 246 -12.39 -4.97 -27.36
N ASP A 247 -12.27 -6.24 -27.75
CA ASP A 247 -11.36 -7.18 -27.10
C ASP A 247 -9.90 -6.71 -27.18
N SER A 248 -9.11 -7.05 -26.17
CA SER A 248 -7.69 -6.68 -26.08
C SER A 248 -6.86 -7.77 -25.43
N SER A 249 -5.55 -7.69 -25.65
CA SER A 249 -4.56 -8.59 -25.08
C SER A 249 -3.42 -7.78 -24.46
N ILE A 250 -2.98 -8.15 -23.27
CA ILE A 250 -1.87 -7.50 -22.53
C ILE A 250 -1.01 -8.54 -21.82
N ALA A 251 0.21 -8.16 -21.44
CA ALA A 251 1.09 -9.04 -20.70
C ALA A 251 0.60 -9.20 -19.26
N ALA A 252 0.26 -8.10 -18.58
CA ALA A 252 -0.20 -8.17 -17.20
C ALA A 252 -1.00 -6.94 -16.76
N LEU A 253 -1.70 -7.08 -15.63
CA LEU A 253 -2.64 -6.08 -15.14
C LEU A 253 -2.55 -5.87 -13.63
N ASN A 254 -2.40 -4.62 -13.21
CA ASN A 254 -2.60 -4.16 -11.84
C ASN A 254 -3.77 -3.17 -11.79
N VAL A 255 -4.80 -3.46 -10.99
CA VAL A 255 -5.94 -2.58 -10.74
C VAL A 255 -5.93 -2.22 -9.25
N GLY A 256 -5.47 -1.01 -8.94
CA GLY A 256 -5.27 -0.54 -7.58
C GLY A 256 -6.56 -0.51 -6.74
N PRO A 257 -6.45 -0.45 -5.40
CA PRO A 257 -7.62 -0.40 -4.53
C PRO A 257 -8.49 0.83 -4.84
N ALA A 258 -9.81 0.70 -4.64
CA ALA A 258 -10.80 1.75 -4.92
C ALA A 258 -10.80 2.28 -6.38
N THR A 259 -10.27 1.49 -7.33
CA THR A 259 -10.41 1.75 -8.77
C THR A 259 -11.32 0.74 -9.42
N THR A 260 -11.82 1.11 -10.60
CA THR A 260 -12.59 0.22 -11.46
C THR A 260 -11.95 0.17 -12.84
N LEU A 261 -11.90 -1.01 -13.44
CA LEU A 261 -11.70 -1.23 -14.87
C LEU A 261 -12.98 -1.86 -15.44
N ASP A 262 -13.58 -1.22 -16.43
CA ASP A 262 -14.77 -1.73 -17.10
C ASP A 262 -14.40 -2.41 -18.43
N LEU A 263 -14.65 -3.71 -18.55
CA LEU A 263 -14.43 -4.44 -19.79
C LEU A 263 -15.60 -4.26 -20.77
N ASN A 264 -16.72 -3.67 -20.35
CA ASN A 264 -17.88 -3.33 -21.18
C ASN A 264 -18.29 -4.48 -22.11
N THR A 265 -18.48 -5.67 -21.52
CA THR A 265 -18.82 -6.94 -22.19
C THR A 265 -17.71 -7.60 -23.03
N HIS A 266 -16.60 -6.91 -23.28
CA HIS A 266 -15.45 -7.42 -24.01
C HIS A 266 -14.56 -8.34 -23.19
N SER A 267 -13.65 -9.02 -23.88
CA SER A 267 -12.64 -9.89 -23.28
C SER A 267 -11.28 -9.19 -23.20
N LEU A 268 -10.62 -9.33 -22.05
CA LEU A 268 -9.23 -8.95 -21.87
C LEU A 268 -8.39 -10.21 -21.62
N GLN A 269 -7.52 -10.52 -22.57
CA GLN A 269 -6.59 -11.64 -22.49
C GLN A 269 -5.30 -11.20 -21.79
N ILE A 270 -4.85 -12.02 -20.84
CA ILE A 270 -3.71 -11.71 -19.97
C ILE A 270 -2.81 -12.95 -19.85
N ALA A 271 -1.55 -12.80 -20.24
CA ALA A 271 -0.58 -13.89 -20.26
C ALA A 271 0.22 -14.02 -18.96
N GLY A 272 0.42 -12.94 -18.22
CA GLY A 272 1.24 -12.87 -17.02
C GLY A 272 0.37 -12.91 -15.78
N PHE A 273 0.26 -11.78 -15.09
CA PHE A 273 -0.45 -11.71 -13.82
C PHE A 273 -1.62 -10.73 -13.83
N VAL A 274 -2.53 -10.95 -12.89
CA VAL A 274 -3.60 -10.03 -12.51
C VAL A 274 -3.55 -9.83 -11.00
N ASN A 275 -3.33 -8.59 -10.58
CA ASN A 275 -3.50 -8.14 -9.20
C ASN A 275 -4.58 -7.07 -9.19
N ALA A 276 -5.79 -7.42 -8.73
CA ALA A 276 -6.95 -6.54 -8.76
C ALA A 276 -7.56 -6.33 -7.37
N PRO A 277 -6.88 -5.64 -6.43
CA PRO A 277 -7.51 -5.17 -5.21
C PRO A 277 -8.65 -4.16 -5.46
N GLY A 278 -8.66 -3.48 -6.61
CA GLY A 278 -9.84 -2.78 -7.13
C GLY A 278 -10.82 -3.72 -7.85
N GLU A 279 -11.81 -3.16 -8.53
CA GLU A 279 -12.84 -3.93 -9.23
C GLU A 279 -12.53 -4.02 -10.73
N ILE A 280 -12.62 -5.23 -11.29
CA ILE A 280 -12.77 -5.41 -12.73
C ILE A 280 -14.21 -5.84 -12.98
N ILE A 281 -14.94 -5.04 -13.75
CA ILE A 281 -16.37 -5.21 -14.01
C ILE A 281 -16.64 -5.38 -15.50
N GLY A 282 -17.81 -5.92 -15.82
CA GLY A 282 -18.21 -6.18 -17.19
C GLY A 282 -17.35 -7.27 -17.84
N GLY A 283 -17.87 -7.91 -18.89
CA GLY A 283 -17.05 -8.76 -19.75
C GLY A 283 -16.33 -9.93 -19.07
N ARG A 284 -15.11 -10.22 -19.54
CA ARG A 284 -14.37 -11.44 -19.19
C ARG A 284 -12.85 -11.25 -19.14
N ILE A 285 -12.22 -11.83 -18.13
CA ILE A 285 -10.77 -12.04 -18.08
C ILE A 285 -10.44 -13.42 -18.65
N ILE A 286 -9.45 -13.49 -19.54
CA ILE A 286 -8.93 -14.75 -20.09
C ILE A 286 -7.46 -14.90 -19.72
N MET A 287 -7.15 -15.85 -18.84
CA MET A 287 -5.78 -16.15 -18.40
C MET A 287 -5.16 -17.21 -19.33
N THR A 288 -4.13 -16.82 -20.09
CA THR A 288 -3.54 -17.67 -21.15
C THR A 288 -2.09 -18.10 -20.90
N GLY A 289 -1.44 -17.57 -19.86
CA GLY A 289 -0.03 -17.85 -19.57
C GLY A 289 0.28 -19.27 -19.15
N SER A 290 1.56 -19.65 -19.24
CA SER A 290 2.08 -20.94 -18.72
C SER A 290 2.46 -20.90 -17.24
N ALA A 291 2.57 -19.72 -16.64
CA ALA A 291 2.90 -19.51 -15.24
C ALA A 291 2.17 -18.27 -14.69
N ALA A 292 0.91 -18.12 -15.10
CA ALA A 292 0.13 -16.94 -14.81
C ALA A 292 -0.27 -16.88 -13.33
N LYS A 293 -0.55 -15.67 -12.84
CA LYS A 293 -0.83 -15.40 -11.43
C LYS A 293 -2.09 -14.57 -11.28
N LEU A 294 -2.97 -14.90 -10.34
CA LEU A 294 -4.26 -14.22 -10.17
C LEU A 294 -4.56 -13.90 -8.70
N SER A 295 -4.98 -12.67 -8.42
CA SER A 295 -5.55 -12.24 -7.15
C SER A 295 -6.53 -11.08 -7.34
N GLY A 296 -7.54 -10.97 -6.48
CA GLY A 296 -8.47 -9.83 -6.46
C GLY A 296 -9.89 -10.09 -6.99
N PHE A 297 -10.57 -9.01 -7.38
CA PHE A 297 -11.95 -9.03 -7.85
C PHE A 297 -12.01 -8.99 -9.38
N VAL A 298 -12.53 -10.06 -9.98
CA VAL A 298 -12.63 -10.20 -11.45
C VAL A 298 -14.07 -10.52 -11.89
N PRO A 299 -14.46 -10.25 -13.15
CA PRO A 299 -15.79 -10.52 -13.65
C PRO A 299 -15.95 -12.00 -14.01
N SER A 300 -16.38 -12.32 -15.24
CA SER A 300 -16.28 -13.70 -15.73
C SER A 300 -14.81 -14.06 -15.94
N LEU A 301 -14.43 -15.30 -15.63
CA LEU A 301 -13.04 -15.76 -15.67
C LEU A 301 -12.91 -17.03 -16.50
N ASN A 302 -12.09 -16.99 -17.55
CA ASN A 302 -11.66 -18.17 -18.28
C ASN A 302 -10.16 -18.41 -18.05
N ILE A 303 -9.80 -19.60 -17.60
CA ILE A 303 -8.41 -20.04 -17.47
C ILE A 303 -8.15 -21.09 -18.55
N THR A 304 -7.38 -20.72 -19.56
CA THR A 304 -6.99 -21.61 -20.66
C THR A 304 -5.52 -22.04 -20.57
N GLY A 305 -4.69 -21.24 -19.91
CA GLY A 305 -3.31 -21.58 -19.56
C GLY A 305 -3.16 -22.20 -18.16
N ALA A 306 -1.97 -22.12 -17.59
CA ALA A 306 -1.69 -22.50 -16.20
C ALA A 306 -1.63 -21.23 -15.32
N THR A 307 -2.56 -21.14 -14.36
CA THR A 307 -2.72 -19.99 -13.45
C THR A 307 -2.65 -20.45 -12.00
N ALA A 308 -1.84 -19.78 -11.19
CA ALA A 308 -1.80 -19.95 -9.74
C ALA A 308 -2.53 -18.80 -9.03
N LEU A 309 -3.33 -19.11 -8.01
CA LEU A 309 -3.90 -18.09 -7.13
C LEU A 309 -2.84 -17.57 -6.17
N GLN A 310 -2.69 -16.26 -6.10
CA GLN A 310 -1.71 -15.57 -5.25
C GLN A 310 -2.34 -14.85 -4.05
N GLY A 311 -3.64 -14.96 -3.91
CA GLY A 311 -4.41 -14.38 -2.82
C GLY A 311 -5.89 -14.66 -3.04
N PRO A 312 -6.77 -14.09 -2.20
CA PRO A 312 -8.19 -14.21 -2.38
C PRO A 312 -8.61 -13.76 -3.79
N VAL A 313 -9.40 -14.60 -4.45
CA VAL A 313 -10.04 -14.27 -5.72
C VAL A 313 -11.54 -14.36 -5.55
N LYS A 314 -12.24 -13.31 -5.98
CA LYS A 314 -13.69 -13.31 -6.08
C LYS A 314 -14.07 -13.04 -7.53
N THR A 315 -14.93 -13.88 -8.07
CA THR A 315 -15.52 -13.68 -9.40
C THR A 315 -16.98 -13.25 -9.26
N THR A 316 -17.46 -12.38 -10.13
CA THR A 316 -18.90 -12.01 -10.20
C THR A 316 -19.63 -12.70 -11.34
N GLY A 317 -18.90 -13.30 -12.29
CA GLY A 317 -19.44 -14.03 -13.42
C GLY A 317 -19.07 -15.51 -13.43
N ALA A 318 -19.37 -16.17 -14.55
CA ALA A 318 -19.04 -17.57 -14.76
C ALA A 318 -17.53 -17.80 -14.74
N VAL A 319 -17.12 -18.94 -14.17
CA VAL A 319 -15.72 -19.40 -14.14
C VAL A 319 -15.60 -20.67 -14.98
N ALA A 320 -14.70 -20.65 -15.97
CA ALA A 320 -14.37 -21.81 -16.78
C ALA A 320 -12.86 -22.09 -16.70
N VAL A 321 -12.50 -23.33 -16.35
CA VAL A 321 -11.10 -23.78 -16.31
C VAL A 321 -10.92 -24.86 -17.37
N GLN A 322 -10.22 -24.52 -18.45
CA GLN A 322 -9.83 -25.41 -19.54
C GLN A 322 -8.35 -25.79 -19.47
N GLY A 323 -7.54 -24.95 -18.80
CA GLY A 323 -6.14 -25.23 -18.46
C GLY A 323 -5.98 -25.72 -17.02
N THR A 324 -4.98 -25.18 -16.32
CA THR A 324 -4.66 -25.57 -14.93
C THR A 324 -4.87 -24.40 -13.98
N LEU A 325 -5.53 -24.67 -12.85
CA LEU A 325 -5.67 -23.73 -11.74
C LEU A 325 -5.00 -24.32 -10.48
N THR A 326 -3.95 -23.67 -10.00
CA THR A 326 -3.25 -24.05 -8.76
C THR A 326 -3.73 -23.16 -7.61
N VAL A 327 -4.13 -23.79 -6.50
CA VAL A 327 -4.52 -23.11 -5.26
C VAL A 327 -3.60 -23.59 -4.15
N THR A 328 -2.63 -22.76 -3.76
CA THR A 328 -1.63 -23.10 -2.72
C THR A 328 -1.90 -22.27 -1.49
N ASP A 329 -2.00 -22.91 -0.32
CA ASP A 329 -2.15 -22.25 0.99
C ASP A 329 -3.32 -21.24 1.08
N GLN A 330 -4.35 -21.42 0.25
CA GLN A 330 -5.56 -20.60 0.22
C GLN A 330 -6.78 -21.52 0.30
N THR A 331 -7.78 -21.13 1.11
CA THR A 331 -9.07 -21.83 1.14
C THR A 331 -9.84 -21.52 -0.15
N LEU A 332 -10.05 -22.54 -0.99
CA LEU A 332 -10.96 -22.42 -2.12
C LEU A 332 -12.41 -22.47 -1.62
N THR A 333 -13.10 -21.33 -1.68
CA THR A 333 -14.53 -21.26 -1.36
C THR A 333 -15.33 -21.06 -2.64
N ILE A 334 -16.10 -22.07 -3.04
CA ILE A 334 -17.04 -21.97 -4.17
C ILE A 334 -18.43 -21.71 -3.60
N ARG A 335 -19.01 -20.55 -3.93
CA ARG A 335 -20.42 -20.24 -3.65
C ARG A 335 -21.17 -20.18 -4.97
N ILE A 336 -22.02 -21.16 -5.18
CA ILE A 336 -23.00 -21.13 -6.26
C ILE A 336 -24.17 -20.28 -5.75
N PRO A 337 -24.62 -19.26 -6.50
CA PRO A 337 -25.75 -18.42 -6.11
C PRO A 337 -27.03 -19.23 -5.85
#